data_AF-R6YM08-F1
#
_entry.id   AF-R6YM08-F1
#
_cell.length_a   1.000
_cell.length_b   1.000
_cell.length_c   1.000
_cell.angle_alpha   90.00
_cell.angle_beta   90.00
_cell.angle_gamma   90.00
#
_symmetry.space_group_name_H-M   'P 1'
#
loop_
_entity.id
_entity.type
_entity.pdbx_description
1 polymer ?
#
loop_
_entity_poly.entity_id
_entity_poly.type
_entity_poly.pdbx_seq_one_letter_code
_entity_poly.pdbx_strand_id
1 'polypeptide(L)'
;MRLYQGTGKVTINDRDIDDYFGLDTLKYIVRQPLALTGTDEKFDIVCRVSGGGVTGQAGAIRHGVARALLQYDSENLRSMLKKAGFLTRDPRMKERKKYGLKAARRAPQFSKR
;
A
#
# COMPACT_ATOMS: atom_id res chain seq x y z
N MET A 1 6.96 10.23 1.01
CA MET A 1 6.51 10.23 -0.39
C MET A 1 6.46 11.66 -0.87
N ARG A 2 6.84 11.93 -2.12
CA ARG A 2 6.76 13.26 -2.73
C ARG A 2 5.82 13.19 -3.93
N LEU A 3 4.96 14.18 -4.03
CA LEU A 3 4.00 14.35 -5.12
C LEU A 3 4.37 15.63 -5.87
N TYR A 4 4.55 15.54 -7.17
CA TYR A 4 4.84 16.68 -8.04
C TYR A 4 3.72 16.80 -9.08
N GLN A 5 3.41 18.01 -9.53
CA GLN A 5 2.52 18.19 -10.68
C GLN A 5 3.30 17.82 -11.95
N GLY A 6 2.77 16.92 -12.76
CA GLY A 6 3.51 16.33 -13.87
C GLY A 6 2.65 15.41 -14.73
N THR A 7 3.28 14.39 -15.30
CA THR A 7 2.73 13.54 -16.38
C THR A 7 2.14 12.19 -15.92
N GLY A 8 2.24 11.82 -14.64
CA GLY A 8 1.78 10.53 -14.14
C GLY A 8 2.90 9.50 -13.94
N LYS A 9 4.17 9.92 -13.96
CA LYS A 9 5.32 9.03 -13.81
C LYS A 9 5.47 8.60 -12.35
N VAL A 10 5.60 7.29 -12.13
CA VAL A 10 5.79 6.72 -10.79
C VAL A 10 7.20 6.14 -10.68
N THR A 11 8.00 6.71 -9.78
CA THR A 11 9.37 6.25 -9.49
C THR A 11 9.48 5.74 -8.05
N ILE A 12 10.09 4.57 -7.91
CA ILE A 12 10.22 3.82 -6.65
C ILE A 12 11.68 3.46 -6.45
N ASN A 13 12.31 4.00 -5.40
CA ASN A 13 13.72 3.77 -5.11
C ASN A 13 14.61 4.00 -6.35
N ASP A 14 14.37 5.11 -7.05
CA ASP A 14 15.08 5.54 -8.25
C ASP A 14 14.95 4.58 -9.46
N ARG A 15 13.97 3.67 -9.43
CA ARG A 15 13.58 2.78 -10.53
C ARG A 15 12.15 3.04 -10.98
N ASP A 16 11.81 2.60 -12.19
CA ASP A 16 10.44 2.71 -12.70
C ASP A 16 9.50 1.70 -12.02
N ILE A 17 8.19 1.96 -12.07
CA ILE A 17 7.18 1.09 -11.46
C ILE A 17 7.16 -0.30 -12.09
N ASP A 18 7.43 -0.37 -13.40
CA ASP A 18 7.45 -1.62 -14.16
C ASP A 18 8.65 -2.50 -13.78
N ASP A 19 9.82 -1.90 -13.58
CA ASP A 19 11.03 -2.60 -13.15
C ASP A 19 10.96 -3.02 -11.68
N TYR A 20 10.25 -2.24 -10.85
CA TYR A 20 10.14 -2.51 -9.41
C TYR A 20 9.12 -3.61 -9.10
N PHE A 21 7.96 -3.57 -9.77
CA PHE A 21 6.88 -4.53 -9.57
C PHE A 21 6.75 -5.47 -10.77
N GLY A 22 7.17 -6.72 -10.60
CA GLY A 22 7.03 -7.75 -11.64
C GLY A 22 5.60 -8.24 -11.89
N LEU A 23 4.59 -7.81 -11.12
CA LEU A 23 3.18 -8.18 -11.32
C LEU A 23 2.31 -6.96 -11.55
N ASP A 24 1.48 -6.99 -12.58
CA ASP A 24 0.56 -5.90 -12.93
C ASP A 24 -0.50 -5.62 -11.86
N THR A 25 -0.86 -6.64 -11.08
CA THR A 25 -1.78 -6.48 -9.95
C THR A 25 -1.24 -5.50 -8.90
N LEU A 26 0.08 -5.50 -8.67
CA LEU A 26 0.72 -4.59 -7.72
C LEU A 26 0.78 -3.17 -8.26
N LYS A 27 1.01 -3.01 -9.57
CA LYS A 27 0.99 -1.71 -10.25
C LYS A 27 -0.41 -1.08 -10.16
N TYR A 28 -1.44 -1.90 -10.40
CA TYR A 28 -2.84 -1.47 -10.27
C TYR A 28 -3.16 -1.00 -8.86
N ILE A 29 -2.73 -1.73 -7.82
CA ILE A 29 -2.94 -1.35 -6.41
C ILE A 29 -2.34 0.04 -6.11
N VAL A 30 -1.18 0.36 -6.67
CA VAL A 30 -0.53 1.66 -6.48
C VAL A 30 -1.31 2.80 -7.18
N ARG A 31 -1.86 2.54 -8.37
CA ARG A 31 -2.63 3.53 -9.16
C ARG A 31 -4.09 3.71 -8.72
N GLN A 32 -4.69 2.74 -8.02
CA GLN A 32 -6.07 2.79 -7.49
C GLN A 32 -6.52 4.15 -6.92
N PRO A 33 -5.79 4.80 -6.00
CA PRO A 33 -6.20 6.08 -5.43
C PRO A 33 -6.21 7.21 -6.47
N LEU A 34 -5.31 7.20 -7.45
CA LEU A 34 -5.24 8.20 -8.52
C LEU A 34 -6.35 8.00 -9.55
N ALA A 35 -6.65 6.74 -9.87
CA ALA A 35 -7.75 6.36 -10.75
C ALA A 35 -9.11 6.78 -10.16
N LEU A 36 -9.29 6.63 -8.83
CA LEU A 36 -10.51 7.07 -8.14
C LEU A 36 -10.68 8.60 -8.20
N THR A 37 -9.60 9.36 -8.09
CA THR A 37 -9.64 10.82 -8.09
C THR A 37 -9.57 11.42 -9.50
N GLY A 38 -9.37 10.60 -10.54
CA GLY A 38 -9.21 11.08 -11.92
C GLY A 38 -7.95 11.94 -12.11
N THR A 39 -6.91 11.71 -11.31
CA THR A 39 -5.69 12.50 -11.28
C THR A 39 -4.45 11.71 -11.73
N ASP A 40 -4.65 10.60 -12.45
CA ASP A 40 -3.57 9.68 -12.84
C ASP A 40 -2.51 10.38 -13.71
N GLU A 41 -2.93 11.29 -14.60
CA GLU A 41 -2.03 12.02 -15.51
C GLU A 41 -1.55 13.37 -14.97
N LYS A 42 -1.97 13.75 -13.76
CA LYS A 42 -1.69 15.09 -13.21
C LYS A 42 -0.50 15.12 -12.27
N PHE A 43 -0.10 13.98 -11.74
CA PHE A 43 0.89 13.92 -10.67
C PHE A 43 1.98 12.89 -10.92
N ASP A 44 3.22 13.34 -10.80
CA ASP A 44 4.37 12.46 -10.72
C ASP A 44 4.63 12.07 -9.25
N ILE A 45 4.96 10.79 -9.04
CA ILE A 45 5.19 10.20 -7.73
C ILE A 45 6.65 9.80 -7.61
N VAL A 46 7.29 10.29 -6.54
CA VAL A 46 8.60 9.82 -6.12
C VAL A 46 8.50 9.24 -4.72
N CYS A 47 8.81 7.96 -4.57
CA CYS A 47 8.78 7.30 -3.27
C CYS A 47 10.04 6.48 -2.99
N ARG A 48 10.41 6.46 -1.72
CA ARG A 48 11.43 5.56 -1.17
C ARG A 48 10.77 4.63 -0.19
N VAL A 49 10.98 3.33 -0.37
CA VAL A 49 10.33 2.28 0.42
C VAL A 49 11.37 1.24 0.82
N SER A 50 11.33 0.82 2.07
CA SER A 50 12.24 -0.18 2.65
C SER A 50 11.49 -1.13 3.58
N GLY A 51 11.98 -2.37 3.66
CA GLY A 51 11.40 -3.42 4.52
C GLY A 51 10.19 -4.15 3.93
N GLY A 52 9.75 -5.21 4.62
CA GLY A 52 8.62 -6.04 4.22
C GLY A 52 8.87 -6.87 2.96
N GLY A 53 7.86 -6.97 2.09
CA GLY A 53 7.93 -7.61 0.79
C GLY A 53 7.08 -6.85 -0.24
N VAL A 54 7.14 -7.23 -1.51
CA VAL A 54 6.56 -6.48 -2.64
C VAL A 54 5.06 -6.14 -2.45
N THR A 55 4.27 -7.07 -1.90
CA THR A 55 2.84 -6.87 -1.63
C THR A 55 2.59 -5.85 -0.52
N GLY A 56 3.35 -5.94 0.57
CA GLY A 56 3.28 -4.99 1.70
C GLY A 56 3.74 -3.59 1.29
N GLN A 57 4.76 -3.52 0.44
CA GLN A 57 5.26 -2.26 -0.12
C GLN A 57 4.24 -1.59 -1.04
N ALA A 58 3.59 -2.34 -1.95
CA ALA A 58 2.53 -1.80 -2.79
C ALA A 58 1.38 -1.23 -1.95
N GLY A 59 0.96 -1.93 -0.89
CA GLY A 59 -0.05 -1.43 0.05
C GLY A 59 0.39 -0.17 0.80
N ALA A 60 1.67 -0.09 1.20
CA ALA A 60 2.23 1.09 1.85
C ALA A 60 2.29 2.30 0.92
N ILE A 61 2.70 2.11 -0.35
CA ILE A 61 2.71 3.17 -1.36
C ILE A 61 1.29 3.65 -1.61
N ARG A 62 0.32 2.75 -1.83
CA ARG A 62 -1.10 3.11 -2.00
C ARG A 62 -1.60 4.00 -0.87
N HIS A 63 -1.30 3.64 0.38
CA HIS A 63 -1.69 4.44 1.53
C HIS A 63 -0.96 5.79 1.58
N GLY A 64 0.32 5.83 1.19
CA GLY A 64 1.10 7.04 1.04
C GLY A 64 0.53 8.00 -0.02
N VAL A 65 0.13 7.47 -1.18
CA VAL A 65 -0.50 8.23 -2.27
C VAL A 65 -1.80 8.86 -1.79
N ALA A 66 -2.67 8.07 -1.15
CA ALA A 66 -3.94 8.56 -0.63
C ALA A 66 -3.75 9.69 0.41
N ARG A 67 -2.72 9.61 1.26
CA ARG A 67 -2.37 10.68 2.22
C ARG A 67 -1.79 11.91 1.53
N ALA A 68 -0.99 11.75 0.48
CA ALA A 68 -0.44 12.86 -0.28
C ALA A 68 -1.55 13.63 -1.02
N LEU A 69 -2.51 12.91 -1.62
CA LEU A 69 -3.69 13.52 -2.26
C LEU A 69 -4.55 14.30 -1.27
N LEU A 70 -4.70 13.81 -0.03
CA LEU A 70 -5.39 14.55 1.03
C LEU A 70 -4.70 15.87 1.40
N GLN A 71 -3.37 15.94 1.32
CA GLN A 71 -2.65 17.18 1.59
C GLN A 71 -2.81 18.19 0.46
N TYR A 72 -3.10 17.72 -0.75
CA TYR A 72 -3.36 18.57 -1.92
C TYR A 72 -4.78 19.16 -1.90
N ASP A 73 -5.80 18.32 -1.78
CA ASP A 73 -7.21 18.75 -1.70
C ASP A 73 -7.94 17.94 -0.62
N SER A 74 -7.93 18.49 0.60
CA SER A 74 -8.47 17.82 1.78
C SER A 74 -10.00 17.83 1.85
N GLU A 75 -10.65 18.78 1.20
CA GLU A 75 -12.11 18.99 1.36
C GLU A 75 -12.90 18.11 0.39
N ASN A 76 -12.48 18.03 -0.86
CA ASN A 76 -13.22 17.28 -1.88
C ASN A 76 -12.85 15.79 -1.90
N LEU A 77 -11.57 15.47 -1.69
CA LEU A 77 -11.07 14.10 -1.89
C LEU A 77 -11.27 13.21 -0.66
N ARG A 78 -11.42 13.79 0.53
CA ARG A 78 -11.51 13.02 1.79
C ARG A 78 -12.72 12.10 1.85
N SER A 79 -13.89 12.57 1.42
CA SER A 79 -15.11 11.77 1.44
C SER A 79 -14.98 10.54 0.54
N MET A 80 -14.47 10.73 -0.68
CA MET A 80 -14.27 9.66 -1.66
C MET A 80 -13.20 8.65 -1.20
N LEU A 81 -12.02 9.13 -0.80
CA LEU A 81 -10.91 8.27 -0.36
C LEU A 81 -11.25 7.51 0.93
N LYS A 82 -12.03 8.10 1.84
CA LYS A 82 -12.48 7.44 3.07
C LYS A 82 -13.51 6.35 2.76
N LYS A 83 -14.49 6.62 1.88
CA LYS A 83 -15.48 5.63 1.45
C LYS A 83 -14.83 4.43 0.75
N ALA A 84 -13.81 4.66 -0.08
CA ALA A 84 -13.04 3.60 -0.74
C ALA A 84 -12.07 2.86 0.20
N GLY A 85 -11.90 3.30 1.45
CA GLY A 85 -11.06 2.63 2.46
C GLY A 85 -9.55 2.85 2.30
N PHE A 86 -9.10 3.75 1.42
CA PHE A 86 -7.66 3.97 1.16
C PHE A 86 -6.94 4.73 2.30
N LEU A 87 -7.70 5.40 3.16
CA LEU A 87 -7.18 6.14 4.31
C LEU A 87 -7.00 5.29 5.56
N THR A 88 -7.48 4.06 5.56
CA THR A 88 -7.33 3.15 6.71
C THR A 88 -6.03 2.37 6.55
N ARG A 89 -5.14 2.47 7.55
CA ARG A 89 -3.96 1.60 7.61
C ARG A 89 -4.43 0.18 7.89
N ASP A 90 -3.91 -0.81 7.15
CA ASP A 90 -4.13 -2.21 7.47
C ASP A 90 -3.54 -2.53 8.86
N PRO A 91 -4.35 -2.84 9.88
CA PRO A 91 -3.87 -3.07 11.24
C PRO A 91 -3.32 -4.49 11.42
N ARG A 92 -3.44 -5.36 10.41
CA ARG A 92 -3.03 -6.75 10.52
C ARG A 92 -1.50 -6.86 10.60
N MET A 93 -1.04 -7.70 11.52
CA MET A 93 0.37 -8.01 11.71
C MET A 93 0.51 -9.51 11.98
N LYS A 94 1.66 -10.08 11.63
CA LYS A 94 1.96 -11.50 11.93
C LYS A 94 1.95 -11.70 13.44
N GLU A 95 1.12 -12.63 13.90
CA GLU A 95 1.08 -13.00 15.31
C GLU A 95 2.38 -13.69 15.74
N ARG A 96 2.82 -13.38 16.97
CA ARG A 96 3.98 -14.01 17.58
C ARG A 96 3.72 -15.51 17.78
N LYS A 97 4.77 -16.33 17.61
CA LYS A 97 4.74 -17.74 18.03
C LYS A 97 4.54 -17.82 19.55
N LYS A 98 3.53 -18.57 19.99
CA LYS A 98 3.29 -18.86 21.42
C LYS A 98 4.03 -20.16 21.78
N TYR A 99 4.57 -20.23 23.00
CA TYR A 99 5.21 -21.46 23.49
C TYR A 99 4.16 -22.58 23.62
N GLY A 100 4.59 -23.84 23.49
CA GLY A 100 3.68 -25.00 23.49
C GLY A 100 2.87 -25.19 22.18
N LEU A 101 2.82 -24.19 21.29
CA LEU A 101 2.19 -24.31 19.98
C LEU A 101 3.23 -24.50 18.86
N LYS A 102 2.85 -25.18 17.79
CA LYS A 102 3.69 -25.36 16.60
C LYS A 102 3.86 -24.04 15.81
N ALA A 103 2.84 -23.18 15.82
CA ALA A 103 2.84 -21.85 15.20
C ALA A 103 2.08 -20.84 16.08
N ALA A 104 1.65 -19.69 15.54
CA ALA A 104 0.91 -18.68 16.30
C ALA A 104 -0.34 -19.23 17.01
N ARG A 105 -1.13 -20.06 16.30
CA ARG A 105 -2.38 -20.66 16.83
C ARG A 105 -2.47 -22.19 16.66
N ARG A 106 -1.54 -22.80 15.91
CA ARG A 106 -1.57 -24.24 15.60
C ARG A 106 -1.07 -25.06 16.79
N ALA A 107 -1.98 -25.74 17.48
CA ALA A 107 -1.64 -26.68 18.55
C ALA A 107 -1.04 -28.00 18.00
N PRO A 108 -0.17 -28.68 18.77
CA PRO A 108 0.16 -30.08 18.50
C PRO A 108 -1.08 -30.97 18.71
N GLN A 109 -1.07 -32.15 18.09
CA GLN A 109 -2.11 -33.16 18.31
C GLN A 109 -1.98 -33.70 19.74
N PHE A 110 -3.08 -33.77 20.47
CA PHE A 110 -3.15 -34.29 21.83
C PHE A 110 -3.80 -35.68 21.84
N SER A 111 -3.21 -36.64 22.55
CA SER A 111 -3.79 -37.96 22.82
C SER A 111 -3.98 -38.13 24.32
N LYS A 112 -5.18 -38.58 24.74
CA LYS A 112 -5.56 -38.80 26.15
C LYS A 112 -5.42 -40.26 26.61
N ARG A 113 -5.05 -41.17 25.72
CA ARG A 113 -4.95 -42.61 25.99
C ARG A 113 -3.70 -42.94 26.77
#